data_AF-A0A967F2R3-F1
#
_entry.id   AF-A0A967F2R3-F1
#
_cell.length_a   1.000
_cell.length_b   1.000
_cell.length_c   1.000
_cell.angle_alpha   90.00
_cell.angle_beta   90.00
_cell.angle_gamma   90.00
#
_symmetry.space_group_name_H-M   'P 1'
#
loop_
_entity.id
_entity.type
_entity.pdbx_description
1 polymer ?
#
loop_
_entity_poly.entity_id
_entity_poly.type
_entity_poly.pdbx_seq_one_letter_code
_entity_poly.pdbx_strand_id
1 'polypeptide(L)'
;MNQTVFNSLATPQPSAPRRNRRSAKPLLQFALVAAGHLGFLLAVVMWILPEILGLARFAPIGVFLAVTSVTGLALHRHYPHVALGLCNTVTYFRATLVCLLAAPLFTPAALADPALAWATLVLAAFALALDGIDGWLARRSGLVSAFGARFDVETDALLALILALLAWQTGKLGAWVLVLGVLRYGFVGLGLFLPFLRAPLPERFRRKAVCVVQLTVLIVLLAPPLTASLSQGLAAVAVALLLWSFAADGVWLWRRRGPA
;
A
#
# COMPACT_ATOMS: atom_id res chain seq x y z
N MET A 1 73.23 -15.93 9.72
CA MET A 1 73.88 -14.59 9.75
C MET A 1 73.28 -13.79 8.61
N ASN A 2 72.51 -12.71 8.75
CA ASN A 2 72.25 -11.73 9.81
C ASN A 2 70.78 -11.25 9.64
N GLN A 3 69.92 -11.18 10.67
CA GLN A 3 69.77 -10.06 11.61
C GLN A 3 70.02 -8.66 11.03
N THR A 4 68.98 -8.07 10.45
CA THR A 4 68.79 -6.62 10.43
C THR A 4 67.38 -6.27 10.89
N VAL A 5 67.28 -6.00 12.20
CA VAL A 5 66.53 -4.90 12.81
C VAL A 5 64.99 -4.88 12.67
N PHE A 6 64.38 -5.36 13.75
CA PHE A 6 63.18 -4.84 14.41
C PHE A 6 63.03 -3.30 14.29
N ASN A 7 61.98 -2.81 13.61
CA ASN A 7 61.06 -1.78 14.13
C ASN A 7 59.97 -1.43 13.11
N SER A 8 58.73 -1.83 13.38
CA SER A 8 57.58 -0.92 13.49
C SER A 8 56.30 -1.73 13.54
N LEU A 9 55.74 -1.75 14.73
CA LEU A 9 54.40 -2.21 15.07
C LEU A 9 53.36 -1.31 14.38
N ALA A 10 52.58 -1.87 13.46
CA ALA A 10 51.20 -1.48 13.23
C ALA A 10 50.52 -2.52 12.34
N THR A 11 50.16 -3.68 12.91
CA THR A 11 49.08 -4.49 12.34
C THR A 11 47.84 -3.59 12.26
N PRO A 12 47.20 -3.41 11.10
CA PRO A 12 45.94 -2.68 11.03
C PRO A 12 44.92 -3.42 11.90
N GLN A 13 44.52 -2.77 13.00
CA GLN A 13 43.42 -3.22 13.83
C GLN A 13 42.20 -3.43 12.91
N PRO A 14 41.47 -4.56 12.99
CA PRO A 14 40.21 -4.68 12.28
C PRO A 14 39.30 -3.55 12.76
N SER A 15 39.00 -2.63 11.85
CA SER A 15 38.12 -1.51 12.12
C SER A 15 36.83 -2.02 12.75
N ALA A 16 36.51 -1.51 13.94
CA ALA A 16 35.24 -1.75 14.62
C ALA A 16 34.08 -1.56 13.62
N PRO A 17 32.99 -2.35 13.71
CA PRO A 17 31.86 -2.18 12.81
C PRO A 17 31.40 -0.73 12.90
N ARG A 18 31.56 0.02 11.80
CA ARG A 18 31.05 1.38 11.68
C ARG A 18 29.57 1.32 12.01
N ARG A 19 29.20 1.78 13.21
CA ARG A 19 27.81 1.98 13.61
C ARG A 19 27.22 2.92 12.57
N ASN A 20 26.51 2.35 11.60
CA ASN A 20 25.99 3.06 10.46
C ASN A 20 25.01 4.10 11.01
N ARG A 21 25.45 5.35 11.18
CA ARG A 21 24.60 6.44 11.66
C ARG A 21 23.54 6.64 10.59
N ARG A 22 22.38 5.98 10.76
CA ARG A 22 21.24 6.16 9.87
C ARG A 22 20.96 7.65 9.77
N SER A 23 21.03 8.19 8.56
CA SER A 23 20.69 9.58 8.30
C SER A 23 19.26 9.84 8.76
N ALA A 24 19.05 10.80 9.65
CA ALA A 24 17.70 11.22 10.06
C ALA A 24 16.94 11.97 8.95
N LYS A 25 17.63 12.33 7.85
CA LYS A 25 17.09 13.16 6.77
C LYS A 25 15.83 12.60 6.10
N PRO A 26 15.74 11.31 5.71
CA PRO A 26 14.52 10.76 5.12
C PRO A 26 13.32 10.81 6.07
N LEU A 27 13.55 10.60 7.37
CA LEU A 27 12.48 10.63 8.37
C LEU A 27 11.97 12.06 8.58
N LEU A 28 12.87 13.05 8.61
CA LEU A 28 12.48 14.46 8.65
C LEU A 28 11.70 14.88 7.39
N GLN A 29 12.19 14.50 6.20
CA GLN A 29 11.48 14.73 4.94
C GLN A 29 10.08 14.11 4.96
N PHE A 30 9.97 12.87 5.42
CA PHE A 30 8.70 12.18 5.58
C PHE A 30 7.77 12.90 6.56
N ALA A 31 8.27 13.33 7.72
CA ALA A 31 7.48 14.04 8.73
C ALA A 31 6.93 15.38 8.19
N LEU A 32 7.73 16.13 7.41
CA LEU A 32 7.29 17.37 6.78
C LEU A 32 6.22 17.13 5.73
N VAL A 33 6.40 16.12 4.87
CA VAL A 33 5.38 15.71 3.89
C VAL A 33 4.11 15.24 4.59
N ALA A 34 4.23 14.45 5.66
CA ALA A 34 3.12 13.97 6.47
C ALA A 34 2.33 15.12 7.12
N ALA A 35 3.00 16.14 7.64
CA ALA A 35 2.35 17.32 8.19
C ALA A 35 1.58 18.10 7.11
N GLY A 36 2.16 18.28 5.92
CA GLY A 36 1.48 18.91 4.79
C GLY A 36 0.24 18.13 4.34
N HIS A 37 0.35 16.80 4.25
CA HIS A 37 -0.76 15.93 3.87
C HIS A 37 -1.85 15.89 4.94
N LEU A 38 -1.50 15.97 6.24
CA LEU A 38 -2.48 16.11 7.31
C LEU A 38 -3.27 17.42 7.18
N GLY A 39 -2.58 18.54 6.91
CA GLY A 39 -3.22 19.83 6.65
C GLY A 39 -4.15 19.78 5.44
N PHE A 40 -3.71 19.16 4.34
CA PHE A 40 -4.55 18.92 3.17
C PHE A 40 -5.79 18.09 3.50
N LEU A 41 -5.62 16.96 4.20
CA LEU A 41 -6.73 16.08 4.58
C LEU A 41 -7.73 16.79 5.48
N LEU A 42 -7.25 17.56 6.46
CA LEU A 42 -8.08 18.40 7.33
C LEU A 42 -8.88 19.42 6.51
N ALA A 43 -8.24 20.14 5.59
CA ALA A 43 -8.90 21.12 4.75
C ALA A 43 -10.01 20.48 3.88
N VAL A 44 -9.72 19.33 3.28
CA VAL A 44 -10.70 18.58 2.46
C VAL A 44 -11.86 18.08 3.31
N VAL A 45 -11.60 17.46 4.47
CA VAL A 45 -12.65 16.98 5.38
C VAL A 45 -13.54 18.14 5.86
N MET A 46 -12.94 19.27 6.23
CA MET A 46 -13.69 20.44 6.69
C MET A 46 -14.51 21.10 5.57
N TRP A 47 -14.07 21.01 4.31
CA TRP A 47 -14.77 21.59 3.16
C TRP A 47 -15.88 20.70 2.60
N ILE A 48 -15.63 19.39 2.46
CA ILE A 48 -16.53 18.45 1.78
C ILE A 48 -17.57 17.85 2.73
N LEU A 49 -17.26 17.74 4.03
CA LEU A 49 -18.11 17.03 5.00
C LEU A 49 -18.67 17.95 6.11
N PRO A 50 -19.17 19.18 5.81
CA PRO A 50 -19.65 20.07 6.85
C PRO A 50 -20.91 19.52 7.57
N GLU A 51 -21.73 18.75 6.85
CA GLU A 51 -23.02 18.23 7.35
C GLU A 51 -22.91 16.84 8.00
N ILE A 52 -21.75 16.19 7.98
CA ILE A 52 -21.53 14.96 8.74
C ILE A 52 -21.38 15.35 10.22
N LEU A 53 -22.50 15.36 10.95
CA LEU A 53 -22.48 15.55 12.39
C LEU A 53 -21.70 14.43 13.08
N GLY A 54 -20.74 14.80 13.94
CA GLY A 54 -20.10 13.90 14.91
C GLY A 54 -18.66 13.47 14.57
N LEU A 55 -18.14 12.52 15.34
CA LEU A 55 -16.74 12.05 15.27
C LEU A 55 -16.42 11.28 13.97
N ALA A 56 -17.44 10.78 13.27
CA ALA A 56 -17.29 9.98 12.04
C ALA A 56 -16.55 10.73 10.91
N ARG A 57 -16.69 12.06 10.81
CA ARG A 57 -15.97 12.88 9.82
C ARG A 57 -14.45 12.84 9.98
N PHE A 58 -13.95 12.49 11.17
CA PHE A 58 -12.53 12.39 11.46
C PHE A 58 -11.97 10.97 11.26
N ALA A 59 -12.79 10.00 10.88
CA ALA A 59 -12.33 8.64 10.66
C ALA A 59 -11.23 8.52 9.58
N PRO A 60 -11.28 9.24 8.44
CA PRO A 60 -10.17 9.29 7.48
C PRO A 60 -8.85 9.76 8.09
N ILE A 61 -8.91 10.67 9.07
CA ILE A 61 -7.73 11.17 9.79
C ILE A 61 -7.16 10.07 10.69
N GLY A 62 -8.02 9.33 11.39
CA GLY A 62 -7.59 8.16 12.18
C GLY A 62 -6.86 7.12 11.31
N VAL A 63 -7.43 6.79 10.15
CA VAL A 63 -6.81 5.89 9.16
C VAL A 63 -5.48 6.45 8.68
N PHE A 64 -5.43 7.73 8.32
CA PHE A 64 -4.21 8.42 7.89
C PHE A 64 -3.12 8.39 8.95
N LEU A 65 -3.44 8.68 10.22
CA LEU A 65 -2.47 8.64 11.32
C LEU A 65 -1.92 7.23 11.54
N ALA A 66 -2.75 6.19 11.41
CA ALA A 66 -2.31 4.81 11.50
C ALA A 66 -1.36 4.45 10.34
N VAL A 67 -1.73 4.76 9.09
CA VAL A 67 -0.89 4.55 7.90
C VAL A 67 0.43 5.31 8.02
N THR A 68 0.39 6.57 8.47
CA THR A 68 1.57 7.42 8.69
C THR A 68 2.51 6.82 9.73
N SER A 69 1.96 6.35 10.85
CA SER A 69 2.74 5.76 11.95
C SER A 69 3.44 4.47 11.51
N VAL A 70 2.70 3.58 10.83
CA VAL A 70 3.26 2.32 10.32
C VAL A 70 4.33 2.59 9.25
N THR A 71 4.06 3.51 8.33
CA THR A 71 4.99 3.88 7.25
C THR A 71 6.24 4.53 7.82
N GLY A 72 6.11 5.46 8.76
CA GLY A 72 7.23 6.12 9.42
C GLY A 72 8.10 5.14 10.21
N LEU A 73 7.49 4.19 10.92
CA LEU A 73 8.21 3.12 11.62
C LEU A 73 8.95 2.20 10.65
N ALA A 74 8.30 1.79 9.56
CA ALA A 74 8.90 0.95 8.53
C ALA A 74 10.05 1.67 7.81
N LEU A 75 9.89 2.97 7.52
CA LEU A 75 10.90 3.84 6.92
C LEU A 75 12.12 3.93 7.83
N HIS A 76 11.91 4.24 9.11
CA HIS A 76 12.97 4.31 10.11
C HIS A 76 13.75 2.99 10.24
N ARG A 77 13.06 1.85 10.10
CA ARG A 77 13.65 0.52 10.29
C ARG A 77 14.37 -0.04 9.06
N HIS A 78 13.86 0.21 7.85
CA HIS A 78 14.23 -0.57 6.66
C HIS A 78 14.62 0.27 5.43
N TYR A 79 14.45 1.60 5.45
CA TYR A 79 14.73 2.41 4.26
C TYR A 79 16.25 2.58 4.05
N PRO A 80 16.79 2.23 2.87
CA PRO A 80 18.24 2.19 2.66
C PRO A 80 18.85 3.52 2.19
N HIS A 81 18.03 4.46 1.72
CA HIS A 81 18.51 5.67 1.02
C HIS A 81 18.56 6.90 1.92
N VAL A 82 19.46 7.84 1.61
CA VAL A 82 19.67 9.08 2.37
C VAL A 82 18.64 10.17 2.11
N ALA A 83 17.82 10.01 1.07
CA ALA A 83 16.72 10.89 0.68
C ALA A 83 15.45 10.08 0.44
N LEU A 84 14.30 10.61 0.86
CA LEU A 84 12.99 9.99 0.69
C LEU A 84 12.65 9.81 -0.81
N GLY A 85 12.97 10.82 -1.62
CA GLY A 85 12.75 10.77 -3.07
C GLY A 85 11.30 10.97 -3.49
N LEU A 86 11.11 11.42 -4.74
CA LEU A 86 9.77 11.69 -5.28
C LEU A 86 8.91 10.43 -5.38
N CYS A 87 9.49 9.25 -5.61
CA CYS A 87 8.73 8.00 -5.65
C CYS A 87 7.95 7.75 -4.34
N ASN A 88 8.62 7.78 -3.18
CA ASN A 88 7.95 7.56 -1.90
C ASN A 88 7.01 8.72 -1.53
N THR A 89 7.28 9.95 -1.94
CA THR A 89 6.36 11.07 -1.77
C THR A 89 5.07 10.86 -2.57
N VAL A 90 5.17 10.40 -3.83
CA VAL A 90 4.01 10.08 -4.68
C VAL A 90 3.23 8.89 -4.11
N THR A 91 3.91 7.81 -3.71
CA THR A 91 3.23 6.66 -3.05
C THR A 91 2.53 7.10 -1.76
N TYR A 92 3.14 7.99 -0.97
CA TYR A 92 2.52 8.51 0.24
C TYR A 92 1.35 9.46 -0.03
N PHE A 93 1.42 10.25 -1.09
CA PHE A 93 0.28 11.02 -1.58
C PHE A 93 -0.87 10.11 -2.00
N ARG A 94 -0.57 9.05 -2.76
CA ARG A 94 -1.54 8.00 -3.10
C ARG A 94 -2.19 7.40 -1.85
N ALA A 95 -1.39 7.03 -0.85
CA ALA A 95 -1.90 6.54 0.44
C ALA A 95 -2.80 7.56 1.16
N THR A 96 -2.52 8.86 1.01
CA THR A 96 -3.37 9.93 1.56
C THR A 96 -4.73 10.00 0.86
N LEU A 97 -4.76 9.86 -0.48
CA LEU A 97 -6.02 9.76 -1.24
C LEU A 97 -6.81 8.50 -0.86
N VAL A 98 -6.12 7.38 -0.63
CA VAL A 98 -6.72 6.13 -0.13
C VAL A 98 -7.36 6.34 1.24
N CYS A 99 -6.73 7.09 2.15
CA CYS A 99 -7.33 7.44 3.43
C CYS A 99 -8.58 8.32 3.26
N LEU A 100 -8.57 9.26 2.31
CA LEU A 100 -9.75 10.08 1.99
C LEU A 100 -10.90 9.24 1.43
N LEU A 101 -10.61 8.21 0.62
CA LEU A 101 -11.60 7.25 0.13
C LEU A 101 -12.24 6.42 1.24
N ALA A 102 -11.69 6.39 2.46
CA ALA A 102 -12.35 5.77 3.59
C ALA A 102 -13.55 6.60 4.11
N ALA A 103 -13.68 7.87 3.74
CA ALA A 103 -14.73 8.75 4.28
C ALA A 103 -16.15 8.21 4.05
N PRO A 104 -16.55 7.77 2.84
CA PRO A 104 -17.91 7.28 2.61
C PRO A 104 -18.23 5.99 3.37
N LEU A 105 -17.22 5.26 3.88
CA LEU A 105 -17.45 4.07 4.73
C LEU A 105 -18.20 4.41 6.01
N PHE A 106 -17.99 5.62 6.53
CA PHE A 106 -18.59 6.12 7.77
C PHE A 106 -19.85 6.95 7.51
N THR A 107 -20.19 7.18 6.24
CA THR A 107 -21.44 7.78 5.79
C THR A 107 -22.01 7.01 4.62
N PRO A 108 -22.58 5.81 4.83
CA PRO A 108 -23.03 4.94 3.75
C PRO A 108 -24.05 5.60 2.79
N ALA A 109 -24.86 6.54 3.29
CA ALA A 109 -25.79 7.32 2.48
C ALA A 109 -25.09 8.20 1.43
N ALA A 110 -23.81 8.53 1.59
CA ALA A 110 -23.04 9.35 0.66
C ALA A 110 -22.93 8.71 -0.72
N LEU A 111 -22.84 7.38 -0.82
CA LEU A 111 -22.79 6.69 -2.11
C LEU A 111 -24.14 6.59 -2.82
N ALA A 112 -25.25 6.96 -2.16
CA ALA A 112 -26.55 7.09 -2.80
C ALA A 112 -26.67 8.39 -3.61
N ASP A 113 -25.87 9.41 -3.30
CA ASP A 113 -25.74 10.61 -4.12
C ASP A 113 -24.83 10.33 -5.34
N PRO A 114 -25.35 10.43 -6.58
CA PRO A 114 -24.57 10.19 -7.78
C PRO A 114 -23.32 11.07 -7.90
N ALA A 115 -23.36 12.32 -7.42
CA ALA A 115 -22.23 13.24 -7.51
C ALA A 115 -21.07 12.78 -6.61
N LEU A 116 -21.37 12.38 -5.37
CA LEU A 116 -20.39 11.85 -4.43
C LEU A 116 -19.86 10.47 -4.86
N ALA A 117 -20.71 9.62 -5.43
CA ALA A 117 -20.28 8.35 -6.01
C ALA A 117 -19.29 8.55 -7.18
N TRP A 118 -19.58 9.48 -8.11
CA TRP A 118 -18.65 9.84 -9.18
C TRP A 118 -17.36 10.47 -8.65
N ALA A 119 -17.43 11.35 -7.64
CA ALA A 119 -16.25 11.92 -7.01
C ALA A 119 -15.35 10.85 -6.37
N THR A 120 -15.95 9.88 -5.68
CA THR A 120 -15.26 8.72 -5.08
C THR A 120 -14.58 7.88 -6.16
N LEU A 121 -15.28 7.59 -7.26
CA LEU A 121 -14.76 6.85 -8.39
C LEU A 121 -13.57 7.57 -9.03
N VAL A 122 -13.69 8.87 -9.32
CA VAL A 122 -12.63 9.69 -9.94
C VAL A 122 -11.41 9.77 -9.03
N LEU A 123 -11.61 9.97 -7.72
CA LEU A 123 -10.53 9.98 -6.75
C LEU A 123 -9.79 8.64 -6.69
N ALA A 124 -10.51 7.52 -6.74
CA ALA A 124 -9.93 6.18 -6.76
C ALA A 124 -9.20 5.88 -8.08
N ALA A 125 -9.75 6.28 -9.21
CA ALA A 125 -9.10 6.18 -10.51
C ALA A 125 -7.81 7.01 -10.56
N PHE A 126 -7.84 8.22 -10.00
CA PHE A 126 -6.65 9.07 -9.88
C PHE A 126 -5.58 8.43 -8.98
N ALA A 127 -5.97 7.88 -7.83
CA ALA A 127 -5.06 7.15 -6.95
C ALA A 127 -4.41 5.96 -7.68
N LEU A 128 -5.19 5.15 -8.42
CA LEU A 128 -4.66 4.05 -9.22
C LEU A 128 -3.72 4.52 -10.33
N ALA A 129 -4.02 5.65 -10.99
CA ALA A 129 -3.15 6.19 -12.04
C ALA A 129 -1.77 6.62 -11.52
N LEU A 130 -1.68 7.08 -10.27
CA LEU A 130 -0.40 7.47 -9.64
C LEU A 130 0.54 6.27 -9.41
N ASP A 131 0.03 5.03 -9.36
CA ASP A 131 0.84 3.80 -9.18
C ASP A 131 1.81 3.52 -10.33
N GLY A 132 1.48 3.97 -11.55
CA GLY A 132 2.45 3.89 -12.64
C GLY A 132 3.65 4.80 -12.45
N ILE A 133 3.44 5.95 -11.79
CA ILE A 133 4.37 7.08 -11.77
C ILE A 133 5.47 6.87 -10.72
N ASP A 134 5.13 6.40 -9.53
CA ASP A 134 6.11 6.19 -8.45
C ASP A 134 7.16 5.12 -8.82
N GLY A 135 6.77 4.03 -9.46
CA GLY A 135 7.68 3.00 -9.95
C GLY A 135 8.60 3.50 -11.07
N TRP A 136 8.09 4.36 -11.96
CA TRP A 136 8.93 5.02 -12.97
C TRP A 136 9.92 6.00 -12.33
N LEU A 137 9.47 6.82 -11.38
CA LEU A 137 10.33 7.74 -10.61
C LEU A 137 11.42 6.98 -9.85
N ALA A 138 11.07 5.85 -9.21
CA ALA A 138 12.02 5.04 -8.46
C ALA A 138 13.16 4.52 -9.35
N ARG A 139 12.84 4.04 -10.55
CA ARG A 139 13.84 3.59 -11.53
C ARG A 139 14.67 4.74 -12.07
N ARG A 140 14.02 5.85 -12.45
CA ARG A 140 14.69 7.04 -13.00
C ARG A 140 15.66 7.69 -12.01
N SER A 141 15.30 7.70 -10.73
CA SER A 141 16.10 8.34 -9.68
C SER A 141 17.07 7.38 -8.97
N GLY A 142 17.12 6.10 -9.35
CA GLY A 142 17.98 5.11 -8.69
C GLY A 142 17.58 4.80 -7.24
N LEU A 143 16.32 5.02 -6.86
CA LEU A 143 15.80 4.88 -5.50
C LEU A 143 14.95 3.62 -5.30
N VAL A 144 15.10 2.62 -6.18
CA VAL A 144 14.46 1.30 -6.02
C VAL A 144 14.89 0.70 -4.68
N SER A 145 13.93 0.20 -3.90
CA SER A 145 14.20 -0.39 -2.58
C SER A 145 13.12 -1.39 -2.18
N ALA A 146 13.47 -2.36 -1.34
CA ALA A 146 12.52 -3.31 -0.77
C ALA A 146 11.46 -2.63 0.11
N PHE A 147 11.80 -1.51 0.76
CA PHE A 147 10.84 -0.69 1.49
C PHE A 147 9.80 -0.10 0.53
N GLY A 148 10.23 0.59 -0.53
CA GLY A 148 9.33 1.23 -1.49
C GLY A 148 8.38 0.21 -2.14
N ALA A 149 8.91 -0.95 -2.55
CA ALA A 149 8.10 -2.03 -3.12
C ALA A 149 7.06 -2.59 -2.14
N ARG A 150 7.38 -2.66 -0.84
CA ARG A 150 6.39 -3.07 0.18
C ARG A 150 5.37 -1.98 0.43
N PHE A 151 5.81 -0.73 0.50
CA PHE A 151 4.93 0.41 0.76
C PHE A 151 3.88 0.57 -0.36
N ASP A 152 4.31 0.42 -1.60
CA ASP A 152 3.48 0.35 -2.80
C ASP A 152 2.39 -0.74 -2.68
N VAL A 153 2.82 -1.97 -2.42
CA VAL A 153 1.91 -3.12 -2.31
C VAL A 153 0.94 -2.99 -1.13
N GLU A 154 1.35 -2.44 0.02
CA GLU A 154 0.44 -2.20 1.15
C GLU A 154 -0.57 -1.08 0.85
N THR A 155 -0.16 -0.07 0.08
CA THR A 155 -1.06 1.01 -0.35
C THR A 155 -2.13 0.48 -1.31
N ASP A 156 -1.76 -0.37 -2.26
CA ASP A 156 -2.70 -1.04 -3.17
C ASP A 156 -3.66 -1.97 -2.43
N ALA A 157 -3.15 -2.71 -1.45
CA ALA A 157 -3.97 -3.58 -0.62
C ALA A 157 -4.99 -2.81 0.21
N LEU A 158 -4.59 -1.67 0.78
CA LEU A 158 -5.50 -0.79 1.52
C LEU A 158 -6.55 -0.19 0.58
N LEU A 159 -6.15 0.25 -0.62
CA LEU A 159 -7.08 0.73 -1.64
C LEU A 159 -8.09 -0.38 -2.01
N ALA A 160 -7.63 -1.59 -2.28
CA ALA A 160 -8.49 -2.73 -2.58
C ALA A 160 -9.48 -3.03 -1.44
N LEU A 161 -9.02 -2.97 -0.18
CA LEU A 161 -9.87 -3.17 0.99
C LEU A 161 -10.96 -2.11 1.10
N ILE A 162 -10.59 -0.84 1.01
CA ILE A 162 -11.54 0.28 1.09
C ILE A 162 -12.55 0.20 -0.05
N LEU A 163 -12.09 -0.02 -1.30
CA LEU A 163 -13.00 -0.13 -2.44
C LEU A 163 -13.91 -1.37 -2.35
N ALA A 164 -13.43 -2.50 -1.84
CA ALA A 164 -14.26 -3.69 -1.64
C ALA A 164 -15.35 -3.44 -0.57
N LEU A 165 -15.02 -2.73 0.51
CA LEU A 165 -15.99 -2.32 1.52
C LEU A 165 -17.02 -1.33 0.95
N LEU A 166 -16.58 -0.33 0.18
CA LEU A 166 -17.47 0.60 -0.50
C LEU A 166 -18.39 -0.11 -1.50
N ALA A 167 -17.84 -1.02 -2.31
CA ALA A 167 -18.61 -1.83 -3.27
C ALA A 167 -19.66 -2.69 -2.56
N TRP A 168 -19.34 -3.28 -1.41
CA TRP A 168 -20.30 -3.99 -0.58
C TRP A 168 -21.40 -3.08 -0.03
N GLN A 169 -21.05 -1.87 0.44
CA GLN A 169 -22.01 -0.88 0.94
C GLN A 169 -23.01 -0.38 -0.10
N THR A 170 -22.70 -0.48 -1.40
CA THR A 170 -23.67 -0.14 -2.47
C THR A 170 -24.92 -1.02 -2.48
N GLY A 171 -24.90 -2.16 -1.79
CA GLY A 171 -26.01 -3.12 -1.77
C GLY A 171 -26.16 -3.96 -3.05
N LYS A 172 -25.35 -3.71 -4.08
CA LYS A 172 -25.37 -4.46 -5.35
C LYS A 172 -24.73 -5.86 -5.24
N LEU A 173 -23.90 -6.07 -4.23
CA LEU A 173 -23.01 -7.22 -4.05
C LEU A 173 -23.15 -7.82 -2.66
N GLY A 174 -23.04 -9.14 -2.54
CA GLY A 174 -22.95 -9.82 -1.25
C GLY A 174 -21.57 -9.66 -0.61
N ALA A 175 -21.44 -10.07 0.66
CA ALA A 175 -20.20 -9.98 1.44
C ALA A 175 -19.00 -10.73 0.82
N TRP A 176 -19.25 -11.64 -0.13
CA TRP A 176 -18.19 -12.36 -0.85
C TRP A 176 -17.25 -11.42 -1.64
N VAL A 177 -17.69 -10.21 -2.03
CA VAL A 177 -16.81 -9.23 -2.70
C VAL A 177 -15.64 -8.80 -1.80
N LEU A 178 -15.79 -8.88 -0.49
CA LEU A 178 -14.76 -8.51 0.48
C LEU A 178 -13.50 -9.37 0.35
N VAL A 179 -13.59 -10.56 -0.26
CA VAL A 179 -12.43 -11.39 -0.63
C VAL A 179 -11.39 -10.57 -1.41
N LEU A 180 -11.83 -9.66 -2.29
CA LEU A 180 -10.93 -8.79 -3.05
C LEU A 180 -10.07 -7.92 -2.11
N GLY A 181 -10.63 -7.42 -1.02
CA GLY A 181 -9.92 -6.59 -0.05
C GLY A 181 -9.07 -7.38 0.95
N VAL A 182 -9.57 -8.54 1.42
CA VAL A 182 -8.99 -9.22 2.59
C VAL A 182 -7.96 -10.30 2.23
N LEU A 183 -7.95 -10.81 1.00
CA LEU A 183 -7.17 -12.01 0.66
C LEU A 183 -5.67 -11.84 0.91
N ARG A 184 -5.11 -10.65 0.63
CA ARG A 184 -3.70 -10.35 0.92
C ARG A 184 -3.41 -10.46 2.42
N TYR A 185 -4.22 -9.80 3.24
CA TYR A 185 -4.04 -9.81 4.69
C TYR A 185 -4.21 -11.24 5.25
N GLY A 186 -5.16 -12.00 4.70
CA GLY A 186 -5.31 -13.43 4.97
C GLY A 186 -4.05 -14.22 4.62
N PHE A 187 -3.45 -14.00 3.45
CA PHE A 187 -2.22 -14.67 3.03
C PHE A 187 -1.02 -14.34 3.95
N VAL A 188 -0.87 -13.06 4.34
CA VAL A 188 0.14 -12.63 5.32
C VAL A 188 -0.11 -13.25 6.69
N GLY A 189 -1.37 -13.28 7.14
CA GLY A 189 -1.80 -13.91 8.39
C GLY A 189 -1.54 -15.41 8.41
N LEU A 190 -1.83 -16.13 7.32
CA LEU A 190 -1.49 -17.55 7.16
C LEU A 190 0.01 -17.77 7.21
N GLY A 191 0.80 -16.85 6.66
CA GLY A 191 2.26 -16.88 6.79
C GLY A 191 2.76 -16.81 8.23
N LEU A 192 1.94 -16.39 9.19
CA LEU A 192 2.29 -16.46 10.60
C LEU A 192 2.34 -17.89 11.14
N PHE A 193 1.48 -18.77 10.63
CA PHE A 193 1.38 -20.16 11.02
C PHE A 193 2.15 -21.11 10.09
N LEU A 194 2.32 -20.71 8.84
CA LEU A 194 2.97 -21.47 7.79
C LEU A 194 4.20 -20.70 7.28
N PRO A 195 5.38 -20.83 7.91
CA PRO A 195 6.55 -19.99 7.62
C PRO A 195 7.01 -20.03 6.16
N PHE A 196 6.77 -21.14 5.46
CA PHE A 196 7.10 -21.25 4.03
C PHE A 196 6.36 -20.23 3.15
N LEU A 197 5.21 -19.71 3.59
CA LEU A 197 4.48 -18.65 2.87
C LEU A 197 5.16 -17.28 2.94
N ARG A 198 6.08 -17.08 3.89
CA ARG A 198 6.83 -15.81 4.05
C ARG A 198 8.04 -15.71 3.12
N ALA A 199 8.37 -16.78 2.39
CA ALA A 199 9.51 -16.76 1.48
C ALA A 199 9.28 -15.73 0.33
N PRO A 200 10.34 -15.06 -0.14
CA PRO A 200 10.19 -14.04 -1.18
C PRO A 200 9.67 -14.67 -2.48
N LEU A 201 8.64 -14.05 -3.04
CA LEU A 201 8.08 -14.42 -4.32
C LEU A 201 8.82 -13.69 -5.46
N PRO A 202 9.20 -14.38 -6.56
CA PRO A 202 9.87 -13.75 -7.70
C PRO A 202 8.92 -12.77 -8.36
N GLU A 203 9.39 -11.63 -8.87
CA GLU A 203 8.55 -10.68 -9.60
C GLU A 203 7.91 -11.34 -10.82
N ARG A 204 6.57 -11.24 -10.93
CA ARG A 204 5.80 -11.84 -12.03
C ARG A 204 4.79 -10.82 -12.55
N PHE A 205 4.77 -10.61 -13.86
CA PHE A 205 3.81 -9.74 -14.53
C PHE A 205 2.36 -10.08 -14.19
N ARG A 206 2.03 -11.38 -14.07
CA ARG A 206 0.69 -11.86 -13.67
C ARG A 206 0.16 -11.15 -12.41
N ARG A 207 0.97 -11.05 -11.35
CA ARG A 207 0.50 -10.45 -10.08
C ARG A 207 0.16 -8.99 -10.24
N LYS A 208 0.99 -8.26 -10.98
CA LYS A 208 0.75 -6.85 -11.28
C LYS A 208 -0.52 -6.69 -12.14
N ALA A 209 -0.67 -7.50 -13.19
CA ALA A 209 -1.85 -7.46 -14.05
C ALA A 209 -3.15 -7.76 -13.27
N VAL A 210 -3.15 -8.79 -12.43
CA VAL A 210 -4.32 -9.13 -11.59
C VAL A 210 -4.62 -8.03 -10.58
N CYS A 211 -3.61 -7.41 -9.96
CA CYS A 211 -3.81 -6.27 -9.05
C CYS A 211 -4.49 -5.09 -9.76
N VAL A 212 -3.98 -4.68 -10.92
CA VAL A 212 -4.54 -3.58 -11.71
C VAL A 212 -5.96 -3.90 -12.15
N VAL A 213 -6.21 -5.09 -12.72
CA VAL A 213 -7.56 -5.52 -13.13
C VAL A 213 -8.51 -5.50 -11.96
N GLN A 214 -8.10 -6.03 -10.81
CA GLN A 214 -8.91 -6.04 -9.60
C GLN A 214 -9.26 -4.62 -9.13
N LEU A 215 -8.28 -3.73 -9.02
CA LEU A 215 -8.50 -2.35 -8.59
C LEU A 215 -9.39 -1.60 -9.59
N THR A 216 -9.16 -1.78 -10.88
CA THR A 216 -10.04 -1.22 -11.93
C THR A 216 -11.48 -1.73 -11.80
N VAL A 217 -11.69 -3.03 -11.62
CA VAL A 217 -13.03 -3.59 -11.42
C VAL A 217 -13.67 -2.97 -10.17
N LEU A 218 -12.97 -2.95 -9.03
CA LEU A 218 -13.47 -2.35 -7.79
C LEU A 218 -13.86 -0.88 -7.95
N ILE A 219 -13.10 -0.09 -8.72
CA ILE A 219 -13.44 1.30 -9.05
C ILE A 219 -14.71 1.38 -9.91
N VAL A 220 -14.80 0.55 -10.96
CA VAL A 220 -15.97 0.50 -11.86
C VAL A 220 -17.24 0.10 -11.10
N LEU A 221 -17.14 -0.77 -10.10
CA LEU A 221 -18.28 -1.18 -9.26
C LEU A 221 -18.93 -0.01 -8.49
N LEU A 222 -18.20 1.10 -8.28
CA LEU A 222 -18.74 2.31 -7.67
C LEU A 222 -19.55 3.19 -8.63
N ALA A 223 -19.55 2.89 -9.94
CA ALA A 223 -20.26 3.69 -10.93
C ALA A 223 -21.78 3.63 -10.70
N PRO A 224 -22.48 4.78 -10.53
CA PRO A 224 -23.92 4.80 -10.31
C PRO A 224 -24.74 4.04 -11.37
N PRO A 225 -24.46 4.17 -12.68
CA PRO A 225 -25.25 3.50 -13.73
C PRO A 225 -25.09 1.97 -13.77
N LEU A 226 -24.11 1.40 -13.05
CA LEU A 226 -23.82 -0.02 -13.13
C LEU A 226 -24.91 -0.85 -12.45
N THR A 227 -25.53 -1.77 -13.18
CA THR A 227 -26.60 -2.64 -12.66
C THR A 227 -26.05 -3.70 -11.70
N ALA A 228 -26.92 -4.24 -10.84
CA ALA A 228 -26.54 -5.29 -9.89
C ALA A 228 -26.01 -6.55 -10.60
N SER A 229 -26.67 -7.00 -11.67
CA SER A 229 -26.25 -8.20 -12.42
C SER A 229 -24.86 -8.04 -13.04
N LEU A 230 -24.57 -6.89 -13.65
CA LEU A 230 -23.26 -6.62 -14.23
C LEU A 230 -22.19 -6.48 -13.14
N SER A 231 -22.53 -5.85 -12.01
CA SER A 231 -21.67 -5.74 -10.84
C SER A 231 -21.26 -7.13 -10.32
N GLN A 232 -22.22 -8.05 -10.17
CA GLN A 232 -21.96 -9.42 -9.73
C GLN A 232 -21.05 -10.17 -10.71
N GLY A 233 -21.30 -10.06 -12.01
CA GLY A 233 -20.47 -10.70 -13.04
C GLY A 233 -19.02 -10.21 -13.01
N LEU A 234 -18.81 -8.90 -12.99
CA LEU A 234 -17.47 -8.29 -12.93
C LEU A 234 -16.73 -8.68 -11.65
N ALA A 235 -17.39 -8.58 -10.50
CA ALA A 235 -16.80 -8.94 -9.22
C ALA A 235 -16.46 -10.44 -9.15
N ALA A 236 -17.29 -11.33 -9.70
CA ALA A 236 -17.03 -12.78 -9.72
C ALA A 236 -15.79 -13.12 -10.54
N VAL A 237 -15.64 -12.50 -11.71
CA VAL A 237 -14.43 -12.64 -12.55
C VAL A 237 -13.19 -12.13 -11.81
N ALA A 238 -13.26 -10.96 -11.17
CA ALA A 238 -12.15 -10.42 -10.39
C ALA A 238 -11.76 -11.33 -9.22
N VAL A 239 -12.75 -11.88 -8.49
CA VAL A 239 -12.49 -12.83 -7.40
C VAL A 239 -11.84 -14.11 -7.91
N ALA A 240 -12.33 -14.68 -9.01
CA ALA A 240 -11.75 -15.88 -9.60
C ALA A 240 -10.29 -15.66 -10.04
N LEU A 241 -10.00 -14.54 -10.71
CA LEU A 241 -8.64 -14.17 -11.11
C LEU A 241 -7.71 -13.98 -9.90
N LEU A 242 -8.21 -13.32 -8.85
CA LEU A 242 -7.44 -13.07 -7.64
C LEU A 242 -7.12 -14.38 -6.91
N LEU A 243 -8.13 -15.23 -6.69
CA LEU A 243 -7.96 -16.54 -6.07
C LEU A 243 -6.99 -17.41 -6.85
N TRP A 244 -7.10 -17.45 -8.18
CA TRP A 244 -6.15 -18.16 -9.04
C TRP A 244 -4.72 -17.65 -8.88
N SER A 245 -4.53 -16.32 -8.85
CA SER A 245 -3.21 -15.71 -8.69
C SER A 245 -2.56 -16.10 -7.36
N PHE A 246 -3.29 -16.00 -6.26
CA PHE A 246 -2.81 -16.37 -4.92
C PHE A 246 -2.61 -17.87 -4.76
N ALA A 247 -3.51 -18.71 -5.30
CA ALA A 247 -3.35 -20.16 -5.29
C ALA A 247 -2.08 -20.58 -6.03
N ALA A 248 -1.80 -19.97 -7.18
CA ALA A 248 -0.58 -20.25 -7.93
C ALA A 248 0.69 -19.80 -7.18
N ASP A 249 0.65 -18.70 -6.43
CA ASP A 249 1.75 -18.29 -5.55
C ASP A 249 1.93 -19.27 -4.38
N GLY A 250 0.84 -19.70 -3.75
CA GLY A 250 0.87 -20.71 -2.67
C GLY A 250 1.44 -22.06 -3.14
N VAL A 251 1.01 -22.56 -4.30
CA VAL A 251 1.54 -23.79 -4.91
C VAL A 251 3.03 -23.65 -5.23
N TRP A 252 3.46 -22.50 -5.74
CA TRP A 252 4.88 -22.25 -6.03
C TRP A 252 5.73 -22.27 -4.75
N LEU A 253 5.25 -21.65 -3.67
CA LEU A 253 5.93 -21.66 -2.36
C LEU A 253 5.96 -23.06 -1.75
N TRP A 254 4.86 -23.80 -1.85
CA TRP A 254 4.77 -25.18 -1.36
C TRP A 254 5.76 -26.11 -2.06
N ARG A 255 5.91 -25.99 -3.39
CA ARG A 255 6.87 -26.81 -4.17
C ARG A 255 8.33 -26.49 -3.86
N ARG A 256 8.62 -25.33 -3.25
CA ARG A 256 9.97 -24.88 -2.93
C ARG A 256 10.29 -24.91 -1.45
N ARG A 257 9.41 -25.43 -0.61
CA ARG A 257 9.74 -25.69 0.79
C ARG A 257 10.83 -26.76 0.82
N GLY A 258 11.92 -26.50 1.54
CA GLY A 258 12.88 -27.55 1.86
C GLY A 258 12.20 -28.66 2.67
N PRO A 259 12.76 -29.89 2.72
CA PRO A 259 12.32 -30.87 3.70
C PRO A 259 12.37 -30.24 5.10
N ALA A 260 11.27 -30.39 5.83
CA ALA A 260 11.10 -29.87 7.19
C ALA A 260 12.06 -30.55 8.16
#